data_AF-A0A259D924-F1
#
_entry.id   AF-A0A259D924-F1
#
_cell.length_a   1.000
_cell.length_b   1.000
_cell.length_c   1.000
_cell.angle_alpha   90.00
_cell.angle_beta   90.00
_cell.angle_gamma   90.00
#
_symmetry.space_group_name_H-M   'P 1'
#
loop_
_entity.id
_entity.type
_entity.pdbx_description
1 polymer ?
#
loop_
_entity_poly.entity_id
_entity_poly.type
_entity_poly.pdbx_seq_one_letter_code
_entity_poly.pdbx_strand_id
1 'polypeptide(L)'
;MAGGGNTDDERRLKSPLPASAQTQTGAEETAMQTRVADLEQQARALLSQLKTDARLQARAPSPAPRPDQPAIDASQLNQQAREMAQLQASISQQWDTYQKRPKRTFVGANVKEYAFARYVEDWVAKVERVGNVNYPEAARRQGVYGSLKLTVSIRTDGSLEGVVVDSPSGSKILDAAAVKIVELASPYAAFPADMRKKTDILSITRTWTFTRSDQLVGTD
;
A
#
# COMPACT_ATOMS: atom_id res chain seq x y z
N MET A 1 -9.10 -20.30 11.97
CA MET A 1 -8.35 -20.29 10.70
C MET A 1 -8.91 -19.13 9.90
N ALA A 2 -8.29 -17.95 9.93
CA ALA A 2 -7.09 -17.54 9.17
C ALA A 2 -7.37 -17.46 7.66
N GLY A 3 -7.15 -16.29 7.06
CA GLY A 3 -7.15 -16.12 5.60
C GLY A 3 -7.65 -14.76 5.12
N GLY A 4 -6.93 -13.68 5.42
CA GLY A 4 -7.11 -12.39 4.75
C GLY A 4 -6.21 -12.35 3.52
N GLY A 5 -6.83 -12.37 2.33
CA GLY A 5 -6.15 -12.07 1.07
C GLY A 5 -6.13 -10.57 0.83
N ASN A 6 -4.93 -9.99 0.75
CA ASN A 6 -4.72 -8.66 0.21
C ASN A 6 -4.36 -8.80 -1.28
N THR A 7 -5.22 -8.29 -2.15
CA THR A 7 -4.97 -8.14 -3.58
C THR A 7 -4.69 -6.67 -3.88
N ASP A 8 -3.42 -6.27 -3.83
CA ASP A 8 -2.89 -5.14 -4.64
C ASP A 8 -1.35 -5.13 -4.74
N ASP A 9 -0.69 -6.29 -4.88
CA ASP A 9 0.78 -6.34 -5.06
C ASP A 9 1.25 -7.22 -6.24
N GLU A 10 0.34 -7.80 -7.03
CA GLU A 10 0.69 -8.78 -8.08
C GLU A 10 0.81 -8.22 -9.51
N ARG A 11 1.28 -6.98 -9.69
CA ARG A 11 1.53 -6.46 -11.06
C ARG A 11 2.90 -5.88 -11.36
N ARG A 12 3.89 -6.06 -10.48
CA ARG A 12 5.29 -5.78 -10.84
C ARG A 12 6.14 -6.97 -10.47
N LEU A 13 6.27 -7.92 -11.39
CA LEU A 13 7.42 -8.82 -11.58
C LEU A 13 7.07 -9.76 -12.74
N LYS A 14 7.19 -9.28 -13.98
CA LYS A 14 7.32 -10.17 -15.14
C LYS A 14 8.81 -10.29 -15.44
N SER A 15 9.43 -11.36 -14.97
CA SER A 15 10.66 -11.88 -15.53
C SER A 15 10.37 -13.30 -16.02
N PRO A 16 10.65 -13.64 -17.29
CA PRO A 16 10.24 -14.90 -17.88
C PRO A 16 11.32 -15.95 -17.64
N LEU A 17 11.09 -16.91 -16.76
CA LEU A 17 11.90 -18.13 -16.75
C LEU A 17 11.02 -19.38 -16.58
N PRO A 18 11.30 -20.44 -17.35
CA PRO A 18 10.42 -21.59 -17.51
C PRO A 18 10.44 -22.51 -16.28
N ALA A 19 9.30 -23.17 -16.06
CA ALA A 19 9.19 -24.31 -15.17
C ALA A 19 9.95 -25.51 -15.75
N SER A 20 10.70 -26.25 -14.92
CA SER A 20 10.70 -27.73 -14.90
C SER A 20 11.61 -28.31 -13.81
N ALA A 21 11.01 -29.27 -13.08
CA ALA A 21 11.57 -30.54 -12.62
C ALA A 21 12.68 -30.58 -11.55
N GLN A 22 12.22 -30.86 -10.33
CA GLN A 22 12.79 -31.78 -9.35
C GLN A 22 13.79 -32.80 -9.95
N THR A 23 15.11 -32.56 -9.81
CA THR A 23 16.18 -33.59 -9.80
C THR A 23 17.58 -32.99 -9.54
N GLN A 24 17.80 -32.11 -8.54
CA GLN A 24 19.17 -31.60 -8.29
C GLN A 24 19.65 -31.44 -6.84
N THR A 25 18.91 -31.89 -5.83
CA THR A 25 19.31 -31.65 -4.43
C THR A 25 20.70 -32.23 -4.09
N GLY A 26 21.04 -33.45 -4.54
CA GLY A 26 22.35 -34.07 -4.24
C GLY A 26 23.56 -33.50 -4.99
N ALA A 27 23.35 -32.86 -6.14
CA ALA A 27 24.43 -32.25 -6.94
C ALA A 27 24.85 -30.88 -6.38
N GLU A 28 23.88 -30.14 -5.82
CA GLU A 28 24.11 -28.84 -5.21
C GLU A 28 24.86 -28.98 -3.87
N GLU A 29 24.51 -30.00 -3.08
CA GLU A 29 25.17 -30.31 -1.79
C GLU A 29 26.64 -30.72 -1.96
N THR A 30 26.95 -31.50 -2.99
CA THR A 30 28.33 -31.91 -3.33
C THR A 30 29.15 -30.76 -3.88
N ALA A 31 28.55 -29.88 -4.68
CA ALA A 31 29.19 -28.65 -5.14
C ALA A 31 29.50 -27.69 -3.98
N MET A 32 28.59 -27.57 -3.00
CA MET A 32 28.80 -26.75 -1.80
C MET A 32 29.92 -27.30 -0.92
N GLN A 33 29.96 -28.62 -0.69
CA GLN A 33 31.04 -29.26 0.08
C GLN A 33 32.41 -29.09 -0.58
N THR A 34 32.47 -29.20 -1.91
CA THR A 34 33.73 -28.99 -2.66
C THR A 34 34.20 -27.55 -2.54
N ARG A 35 33.27 -26.58 -2.58
CA ARG A 35 33.56 -25.15 -2.40
C ARG A 35 34.09 -24.84 -1.00
N VAL A 36 33.53 -25.44 0.04
CA VAL A 36 33.99 -25.25 1.43
C VAL A 36 35.40 -25.83 1.60
N ALA A 37 35.67 -27.01 1.08
CA ALA A 37 37.00 -27.62 1.15
C ALA A 37 38.09 -26.79 0.43
N ASP A 38 37.77 -26.22 -0.73
CA ASP A 38 38.68 -25.33 -1.46
C ASP A 38 38.97 -24.04 -0.69
N LEU A 39 37.94 -23.42 -0.10
CA LEU A 39 38.09 -22.23 0.73
C LEU A 39 38.92 -22.50 2.00
N GLU A 40 38.78 -23.67 2.62
CA GLU A 40 39.60 -24.07 3.76
C GLU A 40 41.07 -24.29 3.38
N GLN A 41 41.35 -24.85 2.18
CA GLN A 41 42.71 -25.00 1.69
C GLN A 41 43.36 -23.64 1.39
N GLN A 42 42.63 -22.72 0.76
CA GLN A 42 43.11 -21.35 0.54
C GLN A 42 43.40 -20.63 1.86
N ALA A 43 42.52 -20.76 2.86
CA ALA A 43 42.73 -20.17 4.18
C ALA A 43 43.98 -20.74 4.88
N ARG A 44 44.23 -22.05 4.75
CA ARG A 44 45.43 -22.70 5.30
C ARG A 44 46.71 -22.27 4.57
N ALA A 45 46.66 -22.05 3.26
CA ALA A 45 47.79 -21.55 2.48
C ALA A 45 48.16 -20.10 2.85
N LEU A 46 47.15 -19.24 3.06
CA LEU A 46 47.38 -17.87 3.54
C LEU A 46 47.99 -17.86 4.95
N LEU A 47 47.48 -18.72 5.85
CA LEU A 47 48.02 -18.89 7.21
C LEU A 47 49.44 -19.45 7.22
N SER A 48 49.78 -20.34 6.30
CA SER A 48 51.14 -20.88 6.19
C SER A 48 52.11 -19.86 5.60
N GLN A 49 51.69 -19.05 4.61
CA GLN A 49 52.48 -17.91 4.12
C GLN A 49 52.78 -16.93 5.25
N LEU A 50 51.75 -16.49 5.99
CA LEU A 50 51.89 -15.61 7.16
C LEU A 50 52.86 -16.17 8.22
N LYS A 51 52.81 -17.49 8.50
CA LYS A 51 53.75 -18.13 9.43
C LYS A 51 55.18 -18.26 8.87
N THR A 52 55.33 -18.39 7.55
CA THR A 52 56.64 -18.51 6.91
C THR A 52 57.32 -17.14 6.86
N ASP A 53 56.58 -16.07 6.54
CA ASP A 53 57.02 -14.68 6.65
C ASP A 53 57.44 -14.32 8.08
N ALA A 54 56.68 -14.77 9.09
CA ALA A 54 57.02 -14.54 10.50
C ALA A 54 58.30 -15.28 10.96
N ARG A 55 58.69 -16.38 10.29
CA ARG A 55 59.87 -17.18 10.68
C ARG A 55 61.17 -16.71 10.02
N LEU A 56 61.09 -15.93 8.94
CA LEU A 56 62.25 -15.37 8.23
C LEU A 56 62.72 -14.00 8.78
N GLN A 57 61.97 -13.38 9.71
CA GLN A 57 62.28 -12.05 10.26
C GLN A 57 63.02 -12.06 11.61
N ALA A 58 63.67 -13.16 11.99
CA ALA A 58 64.58 -13.20 13.14
C ALA A 58 66.03 -12.85 12.72
N ARG A 59 66.26 -11.60 12.31
CA ARG A 59 67.58 -10.96 12.21
C ARG A 59 67.51 -9.59 12.92
N ALA A 60 68.46 -9.34 13.81
CA ALA A 60 68.49 -8.21 14.75
C ALA A 60 68.63 -6.81 14.07
N PRO A 61 68.51 -5.72 14.83
CA PRO A 61 67.50 -4.68 14.65
C PRO A 61 67.91 -3.58 13.65
N SER A 62 66.94 -3.11 12.88
CA SER A 62 66.91 -1.75 12.34
C SER A 62 65.71 -1.04 12.97
N PRO A 63 65.77 0.29 13.20
CA PRO A 63 64.70 1.01 13.90
C PRO A 63 63.37 0.76 13.18
N ALA A 64 62.41 0.18 13.91
CA ALA A 64 61.11 -0.17 13.38
C ALA A 64 60.40 1.11 12.87
N PRO A 65 59.87 1.12 11.63
CA PRO A 65 58.66 1.88 11.36
C PRO A 65 57.61 1.32 12.32
N ARG A 66 56.92 2.21 13.03
CA ARG A 66 55.78 1.81 13.86
C ARG A 66 54.84 1.00 12.97
N PRO A 67 54.28 -0.13 13.44
CA PRO A 67 53.20 -0.76 12.70
C PRO A 67 52.11 0.29 12.57
N ASP A 68 51.79 0.65 11.33
CA ASP A 68 50.55 1.32 10.99
C ASP A 68 49.44 0.43 11.54
N GLN A 69 48.95 0.78 12.73
CA GLN A 69 47.60 0.38 13.11
C GLN A 69 46.75 0.80 11.91
N PRO A 70 45.95 -0.09 11.32
CA PRO A 70 45.04 0.33 10.25
C PRO A 70 44.28 1.51 10.82
N ALA A 71 44.62 2.70 10.35
CA ALA A 71 43.95 3.91 10.78
C ALA A 71 42.52 3.65 10.36
N ILE A 72 41.64 3.36 11.32
CA ILE A 72 40.22 3.31 11.03
C ILE A 72 39.94 4.67 10.45
N ASP A 73 39.74 4.70 9.14
CA ASP A 73 39.64 5.92 8.38
C ASP A 73 38.41 6.63 8.95
N ALA A 74 38.63 7.64 9.79
CA ALA A 74 37.53 8.34 10.45
C ALA A 74 36.56 8.94 9.42
N SER A 75 37.08 9.16 8.20
CA SER A 75 36.34 9.49 6.99
C SER A 75 35.36 8.38 6.56
N GLN A 76 35.81 7.13 6.44
CA GLN A 76 35.00 5.97 6.08
C GLN A 76 33.95 5.65 7.16
N LEU A 77 34.32 5.75 8.44
CA LEU A 77 33.39 5.53 9.55
C LEU A 77 32.28 6.59 9.57
N ASN A 78 32.62 7.86 9.28
CA ASN A 78 31.63 8.93 9.14
C ASN A 78 30.73 8.75 7.91
N GLN A 79 31.27 8.27 6.79
CA GLN A 79 30.46 7.96 5.60
C GLN A 79 29.44 6.88 5.92
N GLN A 80 29.89 5.77 6.52
CA GLN A 80 29.02 4.67 6.92
C GLN A 80 27.98 5.11 7.97
N ALA A 81 28.35 5.96 8.92
CA ALA A 81 27.41 6.54 9.89
C ALA A 81 26.33 7.42 9.23
N ARG A 82 26.69 8.20 8.20
CA ARG A 82 25.73 9.02 7.43
C ARG A 82 24.79 8.15 6.61
N GLU A 83 25.30 7.11 5.97
CA GLU A 83 24.50 6.15 5.20
C GLU A 83 23.48 5.43 6.10
N MET A 84 23.92 4.96 7.28
CA MET A 84 23.02 4.37 8.29
C MET A 84 21.97 5.36 8.77
N ALA A 85 22.34 6.62 9.03
CA ALA A 85 21.40 7.65 9.46
C ALA A 85 20.35 7.98 8.37
N GLN A 86 20.75 8.04 7.11
CA GLN A 86 19.84 8.25 5.98
C GLN A 86 18.88 7.07 5.79
N LEU A 87 19.38 5.85 5.92
CA LEU A 87 18.56 4.64 5.85
C LEU A 87 17.55 4.60 7.00
N GLN A 88 18.00 4.90 8.22
CA GLN A 88 17.14 4.93 9.39
C GLN A 88 16.08 6.05 9.28
N ALA A 89 16.44 7.22 8.77
CA ALA A 89 15.48 8.29 8.49
C ALA A 89 14.41 7.84 7.48
N SER A 90 14.82 7.17 6.40
CA SER A 90 13.90 6.63 5.39
C SER A 90 12.95 5.57 5.97
N ILE A 91 13.47 4.65 6.78
CA ILE A 91 12.67 3.63 7.48
C ILE A 91 11.70 4.30 8.45
N SER A 92 12.15 5.28 9.23
CA SER A 92 11.33 6.02 10.19
C SER A 92 10.18 6.74 9.49
N GLN A 93 10.47 7.41 8.38
CA GLN A 93 9.46 8.09 7.56
C GLN A 93 8.44 7.10 6.96
N GLN A 94 8.91 5.96 6.44
CA GLN A 94 8.03 4.92 5.92
C GLN A 94 7.15 4.31 7.02
N TRP A 95 7.71 4.07 8.19
CA TRP A 95 7.01 3.49 9.34
C TRP A 95 5.97 4.45 9.92
N ASP A 96 6.33 5.72 10.11
CA ASP A 96 5.42 6.78 10.53
C ASP A 96 4.28 7.00 9.52
N THR A 97 4.60 6.97 8.21
CA THR A 97 3.59 7.04 7.14
C THR A 97 2.65 5.84 7.18
N TYR A 98 3.18 4.63 7.39
CA TYR A 98 2.38 3.40 7.45
C TYR A 98 1.43 3.39 8.66
N GLN A 99 1.90 3.85 9.82
CA GLN A 99 1.07 3.94 11.04
C GLN A 99 -0.02 4.99 10.96
N LYS A 100 0.20 6.07 10.20
CA LYS A 100 -0.78 7.14 9.99
C LYS A 100 -1.82 6.82 8.91
N ARG A 101 -1.75 5.66 8.25
CA ARG A 101 -2.74 5.29 7.22
C ARG A 101 -4.11 5.02 7.87
N PRO A 102 -5.16 5.74 7.46
CA PRO A 102 -6.50 5.53 8.02
C PRO A 102 -7.05 4.16 7.63
N LYS A 103 -7.77 3.52 8.56
CA LYS A 103 -8.48 2.27 8.29
C LYS A 103 -9.65 2.58 7.36
N ARG A 104 -9.63 2.00 6.16
CA ARG A 104 -10.68 2.17 5.15
C ARG A 104 -11.55 0.92 5.07
N THR A 105 -12.87 1.11 5.06
CA THR A 105 -13.84 0.02 4.85
C THR A 105 -14.68 0.31 3.63
N PHE A 106 -14.81 -0.67 2.74
CA PHE A 106 -15.65 -0.56 1.55
C PHE A 106 -16.97 -1.28 1.80
N VAL A 107 -18.09 -0.62 1.49
CA VAL A 107 -19.42 -1.20 1.49
C VAL A 107 -19.94 -1.18 0.06
N GLY A 108 -20.01 -2.37 -0.51
CA GLY A 108 -20.71 -2.70 -1.76
C GLY A 108 -21.23 -4.14 -1.65
N ALA A 109 -21.68 -4.73 -2.75
CA ALA A 109 -22.37 -6.03 -2.80
C ALA A 109 -21.69 -7.24 -2.09
N ASN A 110 -20.45 -7.14 -1.60
CA ASN A 110 -19.69 -8.24 -0.99
C ASN A 110 -19.17 -7.98 0.44
N VAL A 111 -19.56 -6.89 1.12
CA VAL A 111 -19.09 -6.62 2.50
C VAL A 111 -20.26 -6.57 3.46
N LYS A 112 -20.15 -7.33 4.57
CA LYS A 112 -21.06 -7.44 5.73
C LYS A 112 -21.88 -6.16 5.97
N GLU A 113 -22.97 -6.02 5.21
CA GLU A 113 -23.82 -4.83 5.21
C GLU A 113 -24.44 -4.62 6.59
N TYR A 114 -24.70 -5.70 7.33
CA TYR A 114 -25.42 -5.65 8.60
C TYR A 114 -24.85 -4.69 9.65
N ALA A 115 -23.52 -4.54 9.72
CA ALA A 115 -22.90 -3.66 10.73
C ALA A 115 -23.01 -2.17 10.39
N PHE A 116 -23.23 -1.85 9.11
CA PHE A 116 -23.26 -0.48 8.58
C PHE A 116 -24.60 -0.12 7.94
N ALA A 117 -25.53 -1.09 7.82
CA ALA A 117 -26.77 -1.00 7.05
C ALA A 117 -27.56 0.25 7.38
N ARG A 118 -27.85 0.47 8.67
CA ARG A 118 -28.58 1.66 9.12
C ARG A 118 -27.92 2.97 8.69
N TYR A 119 -26.60 3.06 8.81
CA TYR A 119 -25.86 4.25 8.41
C TYR A 119 -25.93 4.47 6.89
N VAL A 120 -25.83 3.38 6.12
CA VAL A 120 -25.93 3.43 4.66
C VAL A 120 -27.35 3.81 4.22
N GLU A 121 -28.40 3.29 4.86
CA GLU A 121 -29.79 3.66 4.62
C GLU A 121 -30.04 5.15 4.88
N ASP A 122 -29.59 5.66 6.02
CA ASP A 122 -29.70 7.09 6.37
C ASP A 122 -28.95 7.96 5.36
N TRP A 123 -27.79 7.49 4.89
CA TRP A 123 -27.01 8.16 3.85
C TRP A 123 -27.74 8.18 2.50
N VAL A 124 -28.28 7.04 2.05
CA VAL A 124 -29.05 6.95 0.79
C VAL A 124 -30.24 7.89 0.86
N ALA A 125 -31.05 7.81 1.92
CA ALA A 125 -32.23 8.66 2.09
C ALA A 125 -31.88 10.16 2.06
N LYS A 126 -30.73 10.54 2.64
CA LYS A 126 -30.26 11.93 2.57
C LYS A 126 -29.88 12.34 1.15
N VAL A 127 -29.12 11.52 0.44
CA VAL A 127 -28.69 11.82 -0.93
C VAL A 127 -29.87 11.87 -1.89
N GLU A 128 -30.85 10.96 -1.77
CA GLU A 128 -32.09 11.01 -2.54
C GLU A 128 -32.87 12.30 -2.28
N ARG A 129 -33.08 12.65 -1.00
CA ARG A 129 -33.80 13.88 -0.64
C ARG A 129 -33.12 15.13 -1.20
N VAL A 130 -31.79 15.23 -1.08
CA VAL A 130 -31.04 16.37 -1.63
C VAL A 130 -31.07 16.34 -3.16
N GLY A 131 -30.93 15.17 -3.77
CA GLY A 131 -30.92 14.98 -5.22
C GLY A 131 -32.24 15.31 -5.89
N ASN A 132 -33.37 14.93 -5.28
CA ASN A 132 -34.70 15.23 -5.80
C ASN A 132 -34.99 16.74 -5.81
N VAL A 133 -34.50 17.47 -4.81
CA VAL A 133 -34.58 18.94 -4.78
C VAL A 133 -33.61 19.58 -5.78
N ASN A 134 -32.44 19.00 -5.99
CA ASN A 134 -31.37 19.53 -6.83
C ASN A 134 -31.26 18.80 -8.18
N TYR A 135 -32.36 18.24 -8.67
CA TYR A 135 -32.37 17.53 -9.94
C TYR A 135 -32.01 18.52 -11.06
N PRO A 136 -31.05 18.19 -11.95
CA PRO A 136 -30.55 19.13 -12.94
C PRO A 136 -31.65 19.60 -13.90
N GLU A 137 -31.95 20.91 -13.88
CA GLU A 137 -32.99 21.48 -14.76
C GLU A 137 -32.72 21.20 -16.25
N ALA A 138 -31.45 21.23 -16.66
CA ALA A 138 -31.07 20.92 -18.04
C ALA A 138 -31.47 19.49 -18.42
N ALA A 139 -31.31 18.52 -17.50
CA ALA A 139 -31.74 17.14 -17.74
C ALA A 139 -33.26 17.03 -17.78
N ARG A 140 -33.99 17.74 -16.90
CA ARG A 140 -35.47 17.78 -16.94
C ARG A 140 -35.97 18.29 -18.29
N ARG A 141 -35.46 19.44 -18.74
CA ARG A 141 -35.87 20.08 -20.01
C ARG A 141 -35.56 19.20 -21.22
N GLN A 142 -34.46 18.46 -21.17
CA GLN A 142 -34.03 17.57 -22.27
C GLN A 142 -34.58 16.14 -22.13
N GLY A 143 -35.31 15.82 -21.06
CA GLY A 143 -35.81 14.48 -20.78
C GLY A 143 -34.69 13.43 -20.65
N VAL A 144 -33.54 13.82 -20.09
CA VAL A 144 -32.36 12.96 -19.96
C VAL A 144 -32.47 12.13 -18.67
N TYR A 145 -32.33 10.82 -18.82
CA TYR A 145 -32.37 9.83 -17.75
C TYR A 145 -31.23 8.83 -17.93
N GLY A 146 -30.90 8.11 -16.86
CA GLY A 146 -29.81 7.14 -16.88
C GLY A 146 -29.35 6.77 -15.49
N SER A 147 -28.46 5.78 -15.42
CA SER A 147 -27.92 5.27 -14.16
C SER A 147 -26.41 5.33 -14.17
N LEU A 148 -25.81 5.73 -13.06
CA LEU A 148 -24.37 5.72 -12.85
C LEU A 148 -24.03 4.98 -11.56
N LYS A 149 -22.80 4.48 -11.46
CA LYS A 149 -22.27 3.90 -10.23
C LYS A 149 -21.26 4.85 -9.59
N LEU A 150 -21.47 5.16 -8.32
CA LEU A 150 -20.59 6.04 -7.55
C LEU A 150 -20.03 5.32 -6.33
N THR A 151 -18.79 5.64 -5.99
CA THR A 151 -18.18 5.33 -4.69
C THR A 151 -17.96 6.63 -3.93
N VAL A 152 -18.61 6.75 -2.78
CA VAL A 152 -18.54 7.93 -1.91
C VAL A 152 -17.81 7.57 -0.62
N SER A 153 -16.79 8.34 -0.26
CA SER A 153 -15.95 8.08 0.91
C SER A 153 -16.18 9.13 1.98
N ILE A 154 -16.51 8.70 3.18
CA ILE A 154 -16.93 9.56 4.30
C ILE A 154 -16.02 9.28 5.49
N ARG A 155 -15.56 10.33 6.19
CA ARG A 155 -14.75 10.22 7.41
C ARG A 155 -15.61 10.01 8.66
N THR A 156 -14.98 9.63 9.77
CA THR A 156 -15.64 9.40 11.06
C THR A 156 -16.46 10.57 11.61
N ASP A 157 -16.11 11.80 11.26
CA ASP A 157 -16.82 13.04 11.62
C ASP A 157 -18.00 13.36 10.69
N GLY A 158 -18.22 12.55 9.65
CA GLY A 158 -19.25 12.76 8.63
C GLY A 158 -18.81 13.64 7.45
N SER A 159 -17.57 14.15 7.45
CA SER A 159 -17.06 14.93 6.32
C SER A 159 -16.83 14.04 5.09
N LEU A 160 -17.09 14.61 3.91
CA LEU A 160 -16.83 13.95 2.63
C LEU A 160 -15.31 13.91 2.37
N GLU A 161 -14.74 12.70 2.26
CA GLU A 161 -13.37 12.49 1.80
C GLU A 161 -13.27 12.67 0.28
N GLY A 162 -14.20 12.07 -0.46
CA GLY A 162 -14.17 12.09 -1.92
C GLY A 162 -15.30 11.32 -2.58
N VAL A 163 -15.46 11.55 -3.88
CA VAL A 163 -16.46 10.92 -4.75
C VAL A 163 -15.77 10.41 -6.00
N VAL A 164 -16.03 9.17 -6.37
CA VAL A 164 -15.51 8.53 -7.59
C VAL A 164 -16.68 8.05 -8.43
N VAL A 165 -16.66 8.36 -9.73
CA VAL A 165 -17.59 7.80 -10.71
C VAL A 165 -17.00 6.49 -11.23
N ASP A 166 -17.53 5.36 -10.77
CA ASP A 166 -17.05 4.03 -11.16
C ASP A 166 -17.56 3.61 -12.54
N SER A 167 -18.82 3.97 -12.83
CA SER A 167 -19.44 3.73 -14.13
C SER A 167 -20.30 4.93 -14.49
N PRO A 168 -19.97 5.68 -15.56
CA PRO A 168 -20.73 6.86 -15.96
C PRO A 168 -22.10 6.48 -16.51
N SER A 169 -23.04 7.43 -16.47
CA SER A 169 -24.41 7.27 -17.00
C SER A 169 -24.52 7.36 -18.52
N GLY A 170 -23.45 7.75 -19.19
CA GLY A 170 -23.46 8.14 -20.61
C GLY A 170 -23.89 9.60 -20.84
N SER A 171 -24.27 10.33 -19.78
CA SER A 171 -24.56 11.77 -19.84
C SER A 171 -23.69 12.54 -18.86
N LYS A 172 -22.85 13.44 -19.39
CA LYS A 172 -22.01 14.33 -18.56
C LYS A 172 -22.82 15.21 -17.61
N ILE A 173 -24.04 15.59 -18.00
CA ILE A 173 -24.93 16.40 -17.16
C ILE A 173 -25.35 15.60 -15.93
N LEU A 174 -25.72 14.33 -16.10
CA LEU A 174 -26.13 13.47 -14.99
C LEU A 174 -24.94 13.11 -14.10
N ASP A 175 -23.78 12.81 -14.71
CA ASP A 175 -22.56 12.47 -13.94
C ASP A 175 -22.10 13.65 -13.07
N ALA A 176 -22.05 14.86 -13.64
CA ALA A 176 -21.71 16.06 -12.89
C ALA A 176 -22.76 16.39 -11.82
N ALA A 177 -24.05 16.22 -12.14
CA ALA A 177 -25.13 16.45 -11.18
C ALA A 177 -25.05 15.49 -9.99
N ALA A 178 -24.78 14.21 -10.22
CA ALA A 178 -24.69 13.22 -9.17
C ALA A 178 -23.55 13.53 -8.19
N VAL A 179 -22.36 13.88 -8.71
CA VAL A 179 -21.24 14.34 -7.88
C VAL A 179 -21.64 15.58 -7.09
N LYS A 180 -22.26 16.57 -7.74
CA LYS A 180 -22.69 17.80 -7.08
C LYS A 180 -23.72 17.56 -5.98
N ILE A 181 -24.66 16.65 -6.19
CA ILE A 181 -25.68 16.27 -5.20
C ILE A 181 -25.03 15.65 -3.96
N VAL A 182 -24.06 14.76 -4.15
CA VAL A 182 -23.29 14.15 -3.06
C VAL A 182 -22.52 15.22 -2.27
N GLU A 183 -21.86 16.14 -2.98
CA GLU A 183 -21.17 17.27 -2.34
C GLU A 183 -22.13 18.18 -1.54
N LEU A 184 -23.30 18.50 -2.10
CA LEU A 184 -24.33 19.31 -1.43
C LEU A 184 -24.97 18.59 -0.24
N ALA A 185 -25.00 17.26 -0.24
CA ALA A 185 -25.49 16.47 0.88
C ALA A 185 -24.48 16.38 2.04
N SER A 186 -23.22 16.76 1.82
CA SER A 186 -22.19 16.87 2.86
C SER A 186 -22.46 18.07 3.79
N PRO A 187 -22.13 17.99 5.10
CA PRO A 187 -21.59 16.83 5.81
C PRO A 187 -22.65 15.78 6.14
N TYR A 188 -22.27 14.52 6.23
CA TYR A 188 -23.12 13.40 6.64
C TYR A 188 -23.14 13.22 8.16
N ALA A 189 -23.94 12.26 8.65
CA ALA A 189 -23.95 11.92 10.06
C ALA A 189 -22.55 11.44 10.50
N ALA A 190 -22.10 11.85 11.68
CA ALA A 190 -20.87 11.28 12.22
C ALA A 190 -21.07 9.79 12.54
N PHE A 191 -20.01 8.98 12.42
CA PHE A 191 -20.11 7.54 12.63
C PHE A 191 -20.50 7.23 14.08
N PRO A 192 -21.43 6.32 14.37
CA PRO A 192 -21.70 5.88 15.73
C PRO A 192 -20.44 5.23 16.35
N ALA A 193 -20.40 5.17 17.69
CA ALA A 193 -19.21 4.73 18.43
C ALA A 193 -18.69 3.34 17.98
N ASP A 194 -19.60 2.40 17.69
CA ASP A 194 -19.25 1.06 17.22
C ASP A 194 -18.64 1.03 15.81
N MET A 195 -18.99 1.99 14.95
CA MET A 195 -18.39 2.15 13.63
C MET A 195 -17.01 2.79 13.72
N ARG A 196 -16.85 3.85 14.54
CA ARG A 196 -15.55 4.53 14.72
C ARG A 196 -14.43 3.59 15.21
N LYS A 197 -14.78 2.56 15.99
CA LYS A 197 -13.83 1.52 16.42
C LYS A 197 -13.35 0.63 15.28
N LYS A 198 -14.15 0.49 14.22
CA LYS A 198 -13.90 -0.44 13.10
C LYS A 198 -13.24 0.25 11.92
N THR A 199 -13.59 1.51 11.64
CA THR A 199 -13.17 2.20 10.44
C THR A 199 -13.05 3.71 10.65
N ASP A 200 -12.03 4.29 10.03
CA ASP A 200 -11.80 5.74 9.99
C ASP A 200 -12.49 6.38 8.78
N ILE A 201 -12.65 5.59 7.70
CA ILE A 201 -13.22 6.03 6.42
C ILE A 201 -14.10 4.93 5.85
N LEU A 202 -15.38 5.26 5.64
CA LEU A 202 -16.35 4.37 4.99
C LEU A 202 -16.52 4.77 3.53
N SER A 203 -16.19 3.87 2.62
CA SER A 203 -16.42 4.01 1.18
C SER A 203 -17.67 3.22 0.80
N ILE A 204 -18.72 3.90 0.34
CA ILE A 204 -20.01 3.31 -0.02
C ILE A 204 -20.13 3.34 -1.54
N THR A 205 -20.29 2.18 -2.18
CA THR A 205 -20.52 2.05 -3.62
C THR A 205 -21.99 1.77 -3.87
N ARG A 206 -22.67 2.61 -4.67
CA ARG A 206 -24.08 2.41 -5.05
C ARG A 206 -24.34 2.84 -6.49
N THR A 207 -25.40 2.26 -7.05
CA THR A 207 -25.96 2.68 -8.33
C THR A 207 -27.01 3.76 -8.09
N TRP A 208 -26.88 4.89 -8.78
CA TRP A 208 -27.79 6.02 -8.75
C TRP A 208 -28.54 6.11 -10.07
N THR A 209 -29.86 6.19 -10.03
CA THR A 209 -30.71 6.26 -11.22
C THR A 209 -31.47 7.56 -11.25
N PHE A 210 -31.25 8.35 -12.30
CA PHE A 210 -32.08 9.49 -12.67
C PHE A 210 -33.25 8.96 -13.51
N THR A 211 -34.44 8.98 -12.92
CA THR A 211 -35.65 8.39 -13.52
C THR A 211 -36.33 9.36 -14.49
N ARG A 212 -37.24 8.83 -15.31
CA ARG A 212 -38.11 9.65 -16.18
C ARG A 212 -39.15 10.48 -15.41
N SER A 213 -39.28 10.26 -14.10
CA SER A 213 -40.16 11.03 -13.22
C SER A 213 -39.42 12.15 -12.49
N ASP A 214 -38.25 12.55 -12.99
CA ASP A 214 -37.37 13.57 -12.40
C ASP A 214 -37.00 13.27 -10.93
N GLN A 215 -36.76 11.99 -10.62
CA GLN A 215 -36.31 11.53 -9.32
C GLN A 215 -34.91 10.90 -9.40
N LEU A 216 -34.13 11.05 -8.34
CA LEU A 216 -32.90 10.33 -8.09
C LEU A 216 -33.19 9.20 -7.09
N VAL A 217 -32.87 7.96 -7.47
CA VAL A 217 -33.04 6.76 -6.63
C VAL A 217 -31.72 6.03 -6.49
N GLY A 218 -31.35 5.66 -5.27
CA GLY A 218 -30.17 4.86 -4.96
C GLY A 218 -30.52 3.38 -4.82
N THR A 219 -29.83 2.50 -5.53
CA THR A 219 -29.97 1.04 -5.44
C THR A 219 -28.65 0.37 -5.09
N ASP A 220 -28.73 -0.83 -4.51
CA ASP A 220 -27.57 -1.71 -4.31
C ASP A 220 -26.84 -2.02 -5.63
#